data_AF-A0ABD0XGG5-F1
#
_entry.id   AF-A0ABD0XGG5-F1
#
_cell.length_a   1.000
_cell.length_b   1.000
_cell.length_c   1.000
_cell.angle_alpha   90.00
_cell.angle_beta   90.00
_cell.angle_gamma   90.00
#
_symmetry.space_group_name_H-M   'P 1'
#
loop_
_entity.id
_entity.type
_entity.pdbx_description
1 polymer ?
#
loop_
_entity_poly.entity_id
_entity_poly.type
_entity_poly.pdbx_seq_one_letter_code
_entity_poly.pdbx_strand_id
1 'polypeptide(L)'
;MGSVVGAQDFGIHTGTQLIESWKNLPIGSIVFIRTELNRSMDKQLTVGLSLWLGLFLVLPEFSQQKEEPQKSTSGSTGHKADRCSYTFIVPQQKLKGALCVNTGPATDRASHKEVEALRGELRRQQEQLDTLRHQLEQEGALATEVQALRKESGSMNARIAQLYAQLLHEVMHKKDQAAEQRRVENLMLNATTQVLQISTSYRELEKKYGSLTLMMSNQSQLIYRLEKQCLSTKDTSPPPQTSTEPCNIQSKTHLNESSESKEMANDVQRDQGASPLQTQKKEPLQGIKVLPATMADAPTDAPFISFPVTKTPVECPPTNPIFRDFVEDPNQLATQSINQQGPWRDCQQVLDSGEATSGIYLLRPQSANRLLQAWCEQTMAHGGWTVIQRRLDGSVNFFRNWEQYKQGFGNLDGEYWLGLEHLYWLTKQAHYKLRVAMEDWQGRHVFAEYDSFRLEPESDWYRLRLGIYQGTAGDSLSWHNNKAFTTLDKDKDAYSGNCAHYQKGGWWYHMCAHSNLNGVWYRGGHYRSRYQDGVYWAEFHGGSYSLKKVTMMIKPTPTSTPL
;
A
#
# COMPACT_ATOMS: atom_id res chain seq x y z
N MET A 1 33.03 33.64 -55.03
CA MET A 1 33.61 32.59 -55.89
C MET A 1 34.68 31.90 -55.02
N GLY A 2 34.58 30.65 -54.59
CA GLY A 2 33.71 29.55 -55.04
C GLY A 2 34.40 28.72 -56.13
N SER A 3 34.40 27.38 -56.13
CA SER A 3 33.74 26.41 -55.23
C SER A 3 34.36 24.99 -55.38
N VAL A 4 33.88 24.00 -54.62
CA VAL A 4 33.98 22.53 -54.85
C VAL A 4 35.37 21.85 -54.77
N VAL A 5 35.55 21.00 -53.76
CA VAL A 5 35.74 19.52 -53.79
C VAL A 5 35.24 19.03 -52.42
N GLY A 6 34.60 17.87 -52.19
CA GLY A 6 34.26 16.70 -53.00
C GLY A 6 34.40 15.46 -52.11
N ALA A 7 33.39 14.61 -52.01
CA ALA A 7 33.33 13.53 -51.01
C ALA A 7 33.88 12.20 -51.52
N GLN A 8 34.39 11.34 -50.63
CA GLN A 8 33.90 9.96 -50.45
C GLN A 8 34.53 9.20 -49.26
N ASP A 9 33.69 8.37 -48.63
CA ASP A 9 33.90 7.04 -48.03
C ASP A 9 35.23 6.64 -47.35
N PHE A 10 35.16 6.50 -46.02
CA PHE A 10 35.58 5.33 -45.23
C PHE A 10 34.75 5.37 -43.92
N GLY A 11 34.44 4.29 -43.21
CA GLY A 11 34.81 2.87 -43.32
C GLY A 11 34.76 2.28 -41.90
N ILE A 12 33.82 1.37 -41.62
CA ILE A 12 33.58 0.90 -40.24
C ILE A 12 34.68 -0.07 -39.80
N HIS A 13 35.35 0.22 -38.68
CA HIS A 13 35.91 -0.83 -37.83
C HIS A 13 35.94 -0.43 -36.34
N THR A 14 36.17 -1.45 -35.51
CA THR A 14 35.95 -1.51 -34.07
C THR A 14 37.19 -1.27 -33.22
N GLY A 15 37.02 -0.66 -32.04
CA GLY A 15 37.83 -1.03 -30.86
C GLY A 15 38.63 0.09 -30.18
N THR A 16 38.26 0.39 -28.93
CA THR A 16 39.18 0.54 -27.78
C THR A 16 40.54 1.25 -27.99
N GLN A 17 40.55 2.58 -28.17
CA GLN A 17 41.71 3.41 -27.82
C GLN A 17 41.33 4.89 -27.61
N LEU A 18 40.80 5.27 -26.43
CA LEU A 18 40.56 6.69 -26.09
C LEU A 18 40.44 7.01 -24.58
N ILE A 19 41.03 6.19 -23.68
CA ILE A 19 40.94 6.39 -22.20
C ILE A 19 42.34 6.36 -21.53
N GLU A 20 43.34 7.03 -22.11
CA GLU A 20 44.68 7.20 -21.48
C GLU A 20 45.18 8.68 -21.47
N SER A 21 44.40 9.64 -21.99
CA SER A 21 44.84 11.05 -22.14
C SER A 21 44.07 12.08 -21.28
N TRP A 22 43.58 11.68 -20.09
CA TRP A 22 42.81 12.55 -19.18
C TRP A 22 43.37 12.65 -17.75
N LYS A 23 44.61 12.21 -17.50
CA LYS A 23 45.22 12.23 -16.15
C LYS A 23 46.02 13.49 -15.78
N ASN A 24 46.34 14.39 -16.73
CA ASN A 24 47.20 15.56 -16.48
C ASN A 24 46.71 16.83 -17.18
N LEU A 25 45.79 17.59 -16.55
CA LEU A 25 45.53 19.00 -16.86
C LEU A 25 45.21 19.77 -15.55
N PRO A 26 45.68 21.03 -15.40
CA PRO A 26 45.54 21.78 -14.15
C PRO A 26 44.14 22.40 -13.95
N ILE A 27 43.81 22.66 -12.68
CA ILE A 27 42.46 22.99 -12.18
C ILE A 27 41.85 24.29 -12.77
N GLY A 28 42.66 25.18 -13.37
CA GLY A 28 42.21 26.49 -13.86
C GLY A 28 41.21 26.46 -15.03
N SER A 29 41.24 25.44 -15.89
CA SER A 29 40.48 25.45 -17.15
C SER A 29 38.99 25.12 -17.02
N ILE A 30 38.55 24.52 -15.91
CA ILE A 30 37.15 24.07 -15.71
C ILE A 30 36.19 25.24 -15.47
N VAL A 31 36.69 26.36 -14.92
CA VAL A 31 35.86 27.54 -14.62
C VAL A 31 35.29 28.19 -15.89
N PHE A 32 36.08 28.25 -16.96
CA PHE A 32 35.72 28.97 -18.20
C PHE A 32 34.63 28.28 -19.04
N ILE A 33 34.52 26.95 -18.95
CA ILE A 33 33.49 26.18 -19.64
C ILE A 33 32.12 26.35 -18.95
N ARG A 34 32.11 26.55 -17.62
CA ARG A 34 30.88 26.69 -16.83
C ARG A 34 30.17 28.04 -17.06
N THR A 35 30.89 29.10 -17.42
CA THR A 35 30.32 30.42 -17.69
C THR A 35 29.62 30.51 -19.05
N GLU A 36 30.21 30.01 -20.14
CA GLU A 36 29.58 30.09 -21.47
C GLU A 36 28.41 29.09 -21.66
N LEU A 37 28.41 27.93 -20.99
CA LEU A 37 27.26 27.02 -21.02
C LEU A 37 26.01 27.64 -20.36
N ASN A 38 26.14 28.31 -19.20
CA ASN A 38 25.03 29.06 -18.60
C ASN A 38 24.50 30.14 -19.55
N ARG A 39 25.40 30.86 -20.23
CA ARG A 39 25.07 31.95 -21.16
C ARG A 39 24.27 31.51 -22.39
N SER A 40 24.26 30.21 -22.68
CA SER A 40 23.45 29.59 -23.74
C SER A 40 22.01 29.30 -23.28
N MET A 41 21.83 28.90 -22.01
CA MET A 41 20.52 28.49 -21.48
C MET A 41 19.55 29.66 -21.25
N ASP A 42 20.02 30.81 -20.74
CA ASP A 42 19.16 31.99 -20.50
C ASP A 42 18.53 32.54 -21.81
N LYS A 43 19.19 32.34 -22.95
CA LYS A 43 18.70 32.73 -24.27
C LYS A 43 17.62 31.79 -24.83
N GLN A 44 17.52 30.56 -24.32
CA GLN A 44 16.46 29.61 -24.69
C GLN A 44 15.18 29.89 -23.89
N LEU A 45 15.29 30.11 -22.57
CA LEU A 45 14.11 30.36 -21.72
C LEU A 45 13.36 31.65 -22.09
N THR A 46 14.08 32.71 -22.45
CA THR A 46 13.49 34.02 -22.79
C THR A 46 12.66 34.00 -24.08
N VAL A 47 13.03 33.16 -25.06
CA VAL A 47 12.22 32.93 -26.28
C VAL A 47 11.04 31.99 -25.99
N GLY A 48 11.20 31.03 -25.08
CA GLY A 48 10.11 30.13 -24.66
C GLY A 48 8.95 30.86 -23.96
N LEU A 49 9.23 31.73 -22.98
CA LEU A 49 8.18 32.45 -22.23
C LEU A 49 7.39 33.43 -23.11
N SER A 50 8.03 34.08 -24.08
CA SER A 50 7.37 35.06 -24.95
C SER A 50 6.38 34.40 -25.93
N LEU A 51 6.67 33.18 -26.41
CA LEU A 51 5.71 32.36 -27.16
C LEU A 51 4.54 31.86 -26.30
N TRP A 52 4.76 31.56 -25.02
CA TRP A 52 3.71 31.04 -24.14
C TRP A 52 2.70 32.11 -23.69
N LEU A 53 3.17 33.34 -23.42
CA LEU A 53 2.32 34.47 -23.06
C LEU A 53 1.44 34.95 -24.23
N GLY A 54 1.92 34.83 -25.48
CA GLY A 54 1.14 35.22 -26.66
C GLY A 54 -0.08 34.34 -26.93
N LEU A 55 -0.09 33.08 -26.46
CA LEU A 55 -1.14 32.12 -26.77
C LEU A 55 -2.38 32.21 -25.85
N PHE A 56 -2.32 33.01 -24.78
CA PHE A 56 -3.35 33.05 -23.73
C PHE A 56 -4.38 34.19 -23.85
N LEU A 57 -4.28 35.03 -24.89
CA LEU A 57 -5.12 36.23 -25.07
C LEU A 57 -6.19 36.12 -26.18
N VAL A 58 -6.43 34.94 -26.74
CA VAL A 58 -7.47 34.73 -27.78
C VAL A 58 -8.31 33.47 -27.52
N LEU A 59 -9.21 33.55 -26.54
CA LEU A 59 -10.43 32.74 -26.48
C LEU A 59 -11.60 33.63 -26.04
N PRO A 60 -12.67 33.76 -26.84
CA PRO A 60 -13.85 34.55 -26.47
C PRO A 60 -14.76 33.78 -25.49
N GLU A 61 -15.56 34.53 -24.75
CA GLU A 61 -16.54 34.02 -23.79
C GLU A 61 -17.66 33.22 -24.49
N PHE A 62 -18.13 32.16 -23.83
CA PHE A 62 -19.40 31.52 -24.18
C PHE A 62 -20.28 31.41 -22.93
N SER A 63 -21.31 32.24 -22.88
CA SER A 63 -22.26 32.27 -21.75
C SER A 63 -23.03 30.97 -21.63
N GLN A 64 -23.26 30.53 -20.39
CA GLN A 64 -24.22 29.48 -20.10
C GLN A 64 -25.64 29.98 -20.37
N GLN A 65 -26.45 29.18 -21.06
CA GLN A 65 -27.90 29.23 -20.93
C GLN A 65 -28.42 27.81 -20.70
N LYS A 66 -29.52 27.71 -19.95
CA LYS A 66 -29.92 26.51 -19.21
C LYS A 66 -31.37 26.19 -19.53
N GLU A 67 -31.63 24.97 -20.00
CA GLU A 67 -32.99 24.43 -20.14
C GLU A 67 -33.03 22.93 -19.81
N GLU A 68 -34.17 22.49 -19.26
CA GLU A 68 -34.42 21.13 -18.79
C GLU A 68 -35.32 20.35 -19.77
N PRO A 69 -35.32 19.00 -19.72
CA PRO A 69 -35.89 18.19 -20.81
C PRO A 69 -37.41 18.04 -20.73
N GLN A 70 -38.06 18.04 -21.90
CA GLN A 70 -39.40 17.47 -22.07
C GLN A 70 -39.42 16.33 -23.09
N LYS A 71 -40.17 15.28 -22.76
CA LYS A 71 -40.48 14.17 -23.68
C LYS A 71 -41.57 14.59 -24.67
N SER A 72 -41.39 14.22 -25.93
CA SER A 72 -42.50 13.84 -26.81
C SER A 72 -42.06 12.67 -27.71
N THR A 73 -42.99 12.05 -28.43
CA THR A 73 -42.83 10.70 -29.01
C THR A 73 -43.15 10.63 -30.49
N SER A 74 -42.70 9.54 -31.13
CA SER A 74 -43.02 9.08 -32.49
C SER A 74 -42.39 9.86 -33.65
N GLY A 75 -42.24 9.19 -34.81
CA GLY A 75 -41.67 9.78 -36.03
C GLY A 75 -40.73 8.85 -36.79
N SER A 76 -41.26 7.81 -37.45
CA SER A 76 -40.48 7.00 -38.40
C SER A 76 -40.32 7.73 -39.73
N THR A 77 -39.09 7.94 -40.20
CA THR A 77 -38.69 7.79 -41.62
C THR A 77 -37.16 7.83 -41.76
N GLY A 78 -36.62 7.20 -42.80
CA GLY A 78 -35.17 7.03 -42.96
C GLY A 78 -34.44 8.25 -43.51
N HIS A 79 -33.23 8.51 -42.99
CA HIS A 79 -32.32 9.53 -43.52
C HIS A 79 -31.96 9.24 -45.00
N LYS A 80 -32.48 10.06 -45.91
CA LYS A 80 -31.76 10.38 -47.15
C LYS A 80 -30.77 11.50 -46.82
N ALA A 81 -29.55 11.42 -47.36
CA ALA A 81 -28.59 12.50 -47.24
C ALA A 81 -28.98 13.67 -48.16
N ASP A 82 -28.89 14.90 -47.66
CA ASP A 82 -29.14 16.10 -48.44
C ASP A 82 -28.10 16.23 -49.58
N ARG A 83 -28.59 16.10 -50.82
CA ARG A 83 -27.80 16.37 -52.02
C ARG A 83 -28.11 17.78 -52.51
N CYS A 84 -27.23 18.74 -52.20
CA CYS A 84 -27.28 20.08 -52.78
C CYS A 84 -27.25 20.01 -54.31
N SER A 85 -28.30 20.49 -54.97
CA SER A 85 -28.39 20.60 -56.43
C SER A 85 -27.94 21.99 -56.88
N TYR A 86 -26.79 22.07 -57.58
CA TYR A 86 -26.33 23.31 -58.20
C TYR A 86 -26.79 23.41 -59.65
N THR A 87 -27.50 24.49 -59.99
CA THR A 87 -27.94 24.81 -61.35
C THR A 87 -27.05 25.90 -61.94
N PHE A 88 -26.26 25.55 -62.95
CA PHE A 88 -25.47 26.54 -63.69
C PHE A 88 -26.37 27.34 -64.65
N ILE A 89 -26.69 28.59 -64.29
CA ILE A 89 -27.35 29.53 -65.19
C ILE A 89 -26.29 30.10 -66.14
N VAL A 90 -26.17 29.50 -67.33
CA VAL A 90 -25.34 30.05 -68.41
C VAL A 90 -26.08 31.28 -69.00
N PRO A 91 -25.51 32.49 -68.93
CA PRO A 91 -26.14 33.66 -69.51
C PRO A 91 -26.13 33.57 -71.03
N GLN A 92 -27.30 33.59 -71.67
CA GLN A 92 -27.39 33.68 -73.13
C GLN A 92 -26.91 35.05 -73.61
N GLN A 93 -25.62 35.16 -73.93
CA GLN A 93 -25.08 36.29 -74.68
C GLN A 93 -25.68 36.28 -76.09
N LYS A 94 -26.78 37.03 -76.28
CA LYS A 94 -27.36 37.28 -77.60
C LYS A 94 -26.39 38.13 -78.41
N LEU A 95 -25.63 37.47 -79.29
CA LEU A 95 -24.74 38.10 -80.27
C LEU A 95 -25.52 39.05 -81.18
N LYS A 96 -25.57 40.34 -80.82
CA LYS A 96 -26.03 41.43 -81.68
C LYS A 96 -24.85 41.97 -82.49
N GLY A 97 -24.47 41.23 -83.52
CA GLY A 97 -23.49 41.64 -84.53
C GLY A 97 -23.78 40.92 -85.85
N ALA A 98 -23.53 41.57 -86.98
CA ALA A 98 -23.75 40.97 -88.29
C ALA A 98 -22.71 39.86 -88.54
N LEU A 99 -23.19 38.62 -88.73
CA LEU A 99 -22.32 37.49 -89.06
C LEU A 99 -21.99 37.51 -90.55
N CYS A 100 -20.90 38.17 -90.93
CA CYS A 100 -20.42 38.26 -92.32
C CYS A 100 -19.86 36.90 -92.81
N VAL A 101 -20.75 35.97 -93.16
CA VAL A 101 -20.38 34.73 -93.86
C VAL A 101 -20.10 35.06 -95.33
N ASN A 102 -18.82 35.11 -95.69
CA ASN A 102 -18.39 35.48 -97.04
C ASN A 102 -18.60 34.33 -98.02
N THR A 103 -19.77 34.28 -98.68
CA THR A 103 -20.16 33.25 -99.65
C THR A 103 -19.55 33.48 -101.05
N GLY A 104 -18.22 33.63 -101.09
CA GLY A 104 -17.45 33.56 -102.32
C GLY A 104 -17.30 32.10 -102.81
N PRO A 105 -17.16 31.86 -104.12
CA PRO A 105 -16.86 30.52 -104.65
C PRO A 105 -15.48 30.05 -104.15
N ALA A 106 -15.34 28.73 -103.99
CA ALA A 106 -14.21 28.14 -103.28
C ALA A 106 -12.84 28.49 -103.88
N THR A 107 -11.97 29.06 -103.06
CA THR A 107 -10.51 28.91 -103.18
C THR A 107 -10.01 28.15 -101.96
N ASP A 108 -9.55 26.91 -102.17
CA ASP A 108 -9.04 26.05 -101.09
C ASP A 108 -7.76 26.62 -100.49
N ARG A 109 -7.90 27.38 -99.40
CA ARG A 109 -6.83 27.67 -98.41
C ARG A 109 -7.35 28.34 -97.13
N ALA A 110 -8.28 27.68 -96.44
CA ALA A 110 -8.09 27.59 -94.98
C ALA A 110 -6.76 26.84 -94.78
N SER A 111 -5.77 27.46 -94.15
CA SER A 111 -4.43 26.87 -94.09
C SER A 111 -4.49 25.57 -93.30
N HIS A 112 -4.12 24.44 -93.92
CA HIS A 112 -4.13 23.12 -93.26
C HIS A 112 -3.37 23.17 -91.91
N LYS A 113 -2.28 23.95 -91.88
CA LYS A 113 -1.46 24.22 -90.69
C LYS A 113 -2.20 24.93 -89.55
N GLU A 114 -3.18 25.79 -89.84
CA GLU A 114 -3.97 26.48 -88.80
C GLU A 114 -5.00 25.52 -88.17
N VAL A 115 -5.64 24.69 -89.00
CA VAL A 115 -6.56 23.65 -88.53
C VAL A 115 -5.81 22.57 -87.75
N GLU A 116 -4.59 22.21 -88.18
CA GLU A 116 -3.69 21.32 -87.43
C GLU A 116 -3.19 21.96 -86.12
N ALA A 117 -2.82 23.25 -86.13
CA ALA A 117 -2.41 23.95 -84.91
C ALA A 117 -3.54 24.00 -83.87
N LEU A 118 -4.77 24.34 -84.28
CA LEU A 118 -5.94 24.33 -83.41
C LEU A 118 -6.29 22.91 -82.90
N ARG A 119 -6.13 21.88 -83.73
CA ARG A 119 -6.27 20.47 -83.29
C ARG A 119 -5.17 20.04 -82.33
N GLY A 120 -3.94 20.53 -82.51
CA GLY A 120 -2.83 20.31 -81.59
C GLY A 120 -3.04 20.97 -80.24
N GLU A 121 -3.55 22.20 -80.22
CA GLU A 121 -3.82 22.93 -78.98
C GLU A 121 -5.03 22.39 -78.23
N LEU A 122 -6.09 21.97 -78.93
CA LEU A 122 -7.23 21.27 -78.32
C LEU A 122 -6.81 19.94 -77.66
N ARG A 123 -5.82 19.22 -78.24
CA ARG A 123 -5.24 18.03 -77.60
C ARG A 123 -4.48 18.38 -76.31
N ARG A 124 -3.66 19.43 -76.31
CA ARG A 124 -2.98 19.89 -75.09
C ARG A 124 -3.96 20.30 -73.98
N GLN A 125 -5.04 21.00 -74.33
CA GLN A 125 -6.08 21.35 -73.36
C GLN A 125 -6.80 20.11 -72.82
N GLN A 126 -7.04 19.09 -73.65
CA GLN A 126 -7.59 17.81 -73.20
C GLN A 126 -6.63 17.07 -72.25
N GLU A 127 -5.35 16.97 -72.60
CA GLU A 127 -4.29 16.38 -71.77
C GLU A 127 -4.16 17.09 -70.41
N GLN A 128 -4.25 18.44 -70.39
CA GLN A 128 -4.28 19.24 -69.16
C GLN A 128 -5.53 18.98 -68.31
N LEU A 129 -6.71 18.89 -68.92
CA LEU A 129 -7.96 18.61 -68.21
C LEU A 129 -7.98 17.21 -67.59
N ASP A 130 -7.45 16.20 -68.29
CA ASP A 130 -7.37 14.83 -67.76
C ASP A 130 -6.27 14.69 -66.69
N THR A 131 -5.19 15.46 -66.78
CA THR A 131 -4.20 15.59 -65.69
C THR A 131 -4.84 16.21 -64.43
N LEU A 132 -5.59 17.30 -64.58
CA LEU A 132 -6.30 17.98 -63.47
C LEU A 132 -7.38 17.10 -62.84
N ARG A 133 -8.11 16.31 -63.64
CA ARG A 133 -9.06 15.31 -63.13
C ARG A 133 -8.38 14.30 -62.22
N HIS A 134 -7.24 13.74 -62.65
CA HIS A 134 -6.58 12.70 -61.88
C HIS A 134 -5.98 13.23 -60.57
N GLN A 135 -5.55 14.49 -60.53
CA GLN A 135 -5.18 15.17 -59.28
C GLN A 135 -6.39 15.32 -58.34
N LEU A 136 -7.55 15.75 -58.86
CA LEU A 136 -8.80 15.85 -58.11
C LEU A 136 -9.30 14.50 -57.56
N GLU A 137 -9.08 13.40 -58.29
CA GLU A 137 -9.38 12.04 -57.81
C GLU A 137 -8.46 11.64 -56.65
N GLN A 138 -7.16 11.96 -56.72
CA GLN A 138 -6.19 11.66 -55.66
C GLN A 138 -6.44 12.51 -54.39
N GLU A 139 -6.73 13.80 -54.54
CA GLU A 139 -7.13 14.67 -53.42
C GLU A 139 -8.48 14.23 -52.81
N GLY A 140 -9.42 13.78 -53.64
CA GLY A 140 -10.68 13.20 -53.19
C GLY A 140 -10.50 11.94 -52.36
N ALA A 141 -9.62 11.02 -52.78
CA ALA A 141 -9.27 9.83 -52.01
C ALA A 141 -8.68 10.21 -50.64
N LEU A 142 -7.66 11.08 -50.61
CA LEU A 142 -7.04 11.58 -49.38
C LEU A 142 -8.05 12.24 -48.42
N ALA A 143 -9.00 13.01 -48.95
CA ALA A 143 -10.07 13.60 -48.15
C ALA A 143 -10.96 12.54 -47.46
N THR A 144 -11.26 11.43 -48.14
CA THR A 144 -12.04 10.33 -47.53
C THR A 144 -11.26 9.58 -46.45
N GLU A 145 -9.96 9.38 -46.63
CA GLU A 145 -9.08 8.78 -45.59
C GLU A 145 -9.00 9.67 -44.34
N VAL A 146 -8.80 10.98 -44.52
CA VAL A 146 -8.79 11.95 -43.41
C VAL A 146 -10.15 11.97 -42.69
N GLN A 147 -11.26 11.82 -43.41
CA GLN A 147 -12.60 11.72 -42.80
C GLN A 147 -12.79 10.42 -42.02
N ALA A 148 -12.27 9.29 -42.51
CA ALA A 148 -12.28 8.01 -41.80
C ALA A 148 -11.45 8.08 -40.51
N LEU A 149 -10.22 8.60 -40.57
CA LEU A 149 -9.33 8.79 -39.42
C LEU A 149 -9.94 9.72 -38.35
N ARG A 150 -10.63 10.79 -38.76
CA ARG A 150 -11.38 11.66 -37.82
C ARG A 150 -12.52 10.90 -37.12
N LYS A 151 -13.23 10.02 -37.82
CA LYS A 151 -14.31 9.20 -37.25
C LYS A 151 -13.75 8.16 -36.26
N GLU A 152 -12.63 7.54 -36.59
CA GLU A 152 -11.94 6.58 -35.69
C GLU A 152 -11.37 7.28 -34.45
N SER A 153 -10.72 8.44 -34.61
CA SER A 153 -10.26 9.28 -33.51
C SER A 153 -11.41 9.70 -32.57
N GLY A 154 -12.57 10.09 -33.12
CA GLY A 154 -13.77 10.37 -32.34
C GLY A 154 -14.26 9.15 -31.53
N SER A 155 -14.23 7.95 -32.14
CA SER A 155 -14.57 6.70 -31.44
C SER A 155 -13.56 6.34 -30.34
N MET A 156 -12.27 6.57 -30.59
CA MET A 156 -11.21 6.36 -29.61
C MET A 156 -11.34 7.31 -28.42
N ASN A 157 -11.62 8.60 -28.66
CA ASN A 157 -11.87 9.59 -27.61
C ASN A 157 -13.12 9.24 -26.77
N ALA A 158 -14.19 8.74 -27.40
CA ALA A 158 -15.37 8.25 -26.69
C ALA A 158 -15.05 7.04 -25.78
N ARG A 159 -14.24 6.08 -26.26
CA ARG A 159 -13.74 4.96 -25.44
C ARG A 159 -12.85 5.42 -24.28
N ILE A 160 -11.97 6.39 -24.51
CA ILE A 160 -11.13 6.98 -23.46
C ILE A 160 -12.01 7.63 -22.38
N ALA A 161 -13.02 8.41 -22.76
CA ALA A 161 -13.97 9.01 -21.82
C ALA A 161 -14.75 7.96 -21.01
N GLN A 162 -15.17 6.85 -21.63
CA GLN A 162 -15.82 5.72 -20.95
C GLN A 162 -14.88 5.06 -19.92
N LEU A 163 -13.61 4.82 -20.28
CA LEU A 163 -12.62 4.26 -19.37
C LEU A 163 -12.31 5.19 -18.18
N TYR A 164 -12.23 6.51 -18.40
CA TYR A 164 -12.10 7.49 -17.32
C TYR A 164 -13.31 7.49 -16.39
N ALA A 165 -14.54 7.38 -16.93
CA ALA A 165 -15.76 7.30 -16.12
C ALA A 165 -15.82 6.01 -15.28
N GLN A 166 -15.44 4.87 -15.86
CA GLN A 166 -15.34 3.59 -15.14
C GLN A 166 -14.29 3.65 -14.02
N LEU A 167 -13.09 4.16 -14.31
CA LEU A 167 -12.03 4.32 -13.31
C LEU A 167 -12.45 5.26 -12.18
N LEU A 168 -13.12 6.37 -12.49
CA LEU A 168 -13.61 7.32 -11.48
C LEU A 168 -14.65 6.65 -10.56
N HIS A 169 -15.59 5.89 -11.13
CA HIS A 169 -16.58 5.14 -10.35
C HIS A 169 -15.91 4.10 -9.43
N GLU A 170 -14.93 3.34 -9.93
CA GLU A 170 -14.20 2.35 -9.14
C GLU A 170 -13.36 3.00 -8.02
N VAL A 171 -12.75 4.16 -8.27
CA VAL A 171 -12.01 4.93 -7.28
C VAL A 171 -12.93 5.48 -6.17
N MET A 172 -14.12 5.99 -6.52
CA MET A 172 -15.10 6.41 -5.50
C MET A 172 -15.59 5.22 -4.67
N HIS A 173 -16.00 4.13 -5.31
CA HIS A 173 -16.46 2.92 -4.62
C HIS A 173 -15.39 2.36 -3.66
N LYS A 174 -14.12 2.29 -4.08
CA LYS A 174 -13.01 1.85 -3.21
C LYS A 174 -12.70 2.83 -2.07
N LYS A 175 -12.92 4.14 -2.27
CA LYS A 175 -12.80 5.15 -1.21
C LYS A 175 -13.90 4.98 -0.15
N ASP A 176 -15.13 4.73 -0.59
CA ASP A 176 -16.28 4.58 0.31
C ASP A 176 -16.21 3.25 1.09
N GLN A 177 -15.77 2.16 0.44
CA GLN A 177 -15.40 0.91 1.13
C GLN A 177 -14.31 1.13 2.19
N ALA A 178 -13.28 1.94 1.89
CA ALA A 178 -12.24 2.27 2.86
C ALA A 178 -12.72 3.18 4.02
N ALA A 179 -13.84 3.90 3.84
CA ALA A 179 -14.47 4.66 4.91
C ALA A 179 -15.27 3.75 5.86
N GLU A 180 -16.09 2.85 5.33
CA GLU A 180 -16.83 1.87 6.16
C GLU A 180 -15.89 0.87 6.85
N GLN A 181 -14.80 0.43 6.18
CA GLN A 181 -13.78 -0.41 6.82
C GLN A 181 -13.22 0.25 8.10
N ARG A 182 -12.86 1.54 8.03
CA ARG A 182 -12.43 2.32 9.21
C ARG A 182 -13.53 2.45 10.25
N ARG A 183 -14.80 2.54 9.85
CA ARG A 183 -15.94 2.60 10.76
C ARG A 183 -16.09 1.30 11.55
N VAL A 184 -15.95 0.15 10.89
CA VAL A 184 -15.95 -1.19 11.51
C VAL A 184 -14.74 -1.39 12.41
N GLU A 185 -13.53 -0.98 11.98
CA GLU A 185 -12.31 -1.06 12.80
C GLU A 185 -12.44 -0.28 14.12
N ASN A 186 -13.01 0.92 14.10
CA ASN A 186 -13.25 1.71 15.32
C ASN A 186 -14.31 1.06 16.24
N LEU A 187 -15.36 0.45 15.68
CA LEU A 187 -16.34 -0.32 16.45
C LEU A 187 -15.70 -1.55 17.11
N MET A 188 -14.86 -2.28 16.37
CA MET A 188 -14.13 -3.45 16.88
C MET A 188 -13.13 -3.06 17.98
N LEU A 189 -12.42 -1.93 17.83
CA LEU A 189 -11.50 -1.40 18.85
C LEU A 189 -12.24 -1.03 20.15
N ASN A 190 -13.41 -0.38 20.04
CA ASN A 190 -14.26 -0.05 21.20
C ASN A 190 -14.75 -1.34 21.91
N ALA A 191 -15.30 -2.29 21.15
CA ALA A 191 -15.75 -3.58 21.69
C ALA A 191 -14.61 -4.36 22.37
N THR A 192 -13.42 -4.39 21.75
CA THR A 192 -12.22 -5.04 22.32
C THR A 192 -11.79 -4.36 23.62
N THR A 193 -11.89 -3.03 23.69
CA THR A 193 -11.58 -2.27 24.92
C THR A 193 -12.55 -2.62 26.05
N GLN A 194 -13.85 -2.74 25.76
CA GLN A 194 -14.86 -3.15 26.74
C GLN A 194 -14.67 -4.60 27.21
N VAL A 195 -14.36 -5.53 26.31
CA VAL A 195 -14.03 -6.93 26.66
C VAL A 195 -12.78 -6.99 27.55
N LEU A 196 -11.76 -6.19 27.27
CA LEU A 196 -10.55 -6.11 28.10
C LEU A 196 -10.87 -5.56 29.51
N GLN A 197 -11.69 -4.51 29.61
CA GLN A 197 -12.16 -3.98 30.90
C GLN A 197 -12.90 -5.04 31.72
N ILE A 198 -13.88 -5.73 31.11
CA ILE A 198 -14.63 -6.82 31.76
C ILE A 198 -13.68 -7.93 32.24
N SER A 199 -12.68 -8.31 31.42
CA SER A 199 -11.66 -9.29 31.81
C SER A 199 -10.81 -8.85 33.01
N THR A 200 -10.45 -7.56 33.10
CA THR A 200 -9.74 -7.04 34.28
C THR A 200 -10.60 -7.05 35.54
N SER A 201 -11.88 -6.66 35.44
CA SER A 201 -12.82 -6.70 36.58
C SER A 201 -13.08 -8.14 37.05
N TYR A 202 -13.16 -9.11 36.13
CA TYR A 202 -13.32 -10.52 36.47
C TYR A 202 -12.14 -11.05 37.29
N ARG A 203 -10.90 -10.74 36.88
CA ARG A 203 -9.68 -11.09 37.64
C ARG A 203 -9.59 -10.45 39.02
N GLU A 204 -10.20 -9.28 39.21
CA GLU A 204 -10.30 -8.66 40.54
C GLU A 204 -11.34 -9.39 41.41
N LEU A 205 -12.46 -9.82 40.81
CA LEU A 205 -13.50 -10.60 41.48
C LEU A 205 -12.99 -12.00 41.90
N GLU A 206 -12.23 -12.69 41.03
CA GLU A 206 -11.55 -13.94 41.36
C GLU A 206 -10.65 -13.81 42.60
N LYS A 207 -9.85 -12.74 42.69
CA LYS A 207 -8.99 -12.47 43.85
C LYS A 207 -9.80 -12.25 45.13
N LYS A 208 -10.91 -11.50 45.05
CA LYS A 208 -11.82 -11.27 46.18
C LYS A 208 -12.47 -12.58 46.64
N TYR A 209 -12.90 -13.43 45.71
CA TYR A 209 -13.47 -14.74 46.01
C TYR A 209 -12.45 -15.71 46.64
N GLY A 210 -11.20 -15.70 46.16
CA GLY A 210 -10.10 -16.45 46.78
C GLY A 210 -9.82 -16.01 48.22
N SER A 211 -9.79 -14.69 48.49
CA SER A 211 -9.64 -14.15 49.84
C SER A 211 -10.79 -14.56 50.78
N LEU A 212 -12.04 -14.52 50.28
CA LEU A 212 -13.21 -14.97 51.03
C LEU A 212 -13.16 -16.49 51.32
N THR A 213 -12.70 -17.29 50.36
CA THR A 213 -12.52 -18.75 50.53
C THR A 213 -11.49 -19.06 51.62
N LEU A 214 -10.38 -18.32 51.67
CA LEU A 214 -9.37 -18.45 52.73
C LEU A 214 -9.93 -18.04 54.11
N MET A 215 -10.70 -16.96 54.19
CA MET A 215 -11.38 -16.56 55.43
C MET A 215 -12.37 -17.63 55.91
N MET A 216 -13.19 -18.17 55.01
CA MET A 216 -14.15 -19.23 55.33
C MET A 216 -13.43 -20.50 55.81
N SER A 217 -12.35 -20.92 55.14
CA SER A 217 -11.52 -22.05 55.58
C SER A 217 -10.91 -21.83 56.98
N ASN A 218 -10.47 -20.61 57.30
CA ASN A 218 -9.93 -20.29 58.62
C ASN A 218 -11.02 -20.32 59.71
N GLN A 219 -12.21 -19.77 59.40
CA GLN A 219 -13.39 -19.86 60.27
C GLN A 219 -13.82 -21.31 60.51
N SER A 220 -13.87 -22.16 59.48
CA SER A 220 -14.17 -23.60 59.63
C SER A 220 -13.15 -24.32 60.52
N GLN A 221 -11.85 -24.01 60.39
CA GLN A 221 -10.83 -24.56 61.29
C GLN A 221 -10.98 -24.07 62.73
N LEU A 222 -11.41 -22.83 62.95
CA LEU A 222 -11.66 -22.28 64.28
C LEU A 222 -12.86 -22.96 64.94
N ILE A 223 -13.97 -23.12 64.20
CA ILE A 223 -15.17 -23.84 64.65
C ILE A 223 -14.80 -25.27 65.07
N TYR A 224 -14.09 -26.02 64.22
CA TYR A 224 -13.64 -27.38 64.51
C TYR A 224 -12.77 -27.47 65.79
N ARG A 225 -11.91 -26.48 66.04
CA ARG A 225 -11.12 -26.41 67.29
C ARG A 225 -12.00 -26.17 68.52
N LEU A 226 -12.99 -25.27 68.41
CA LEU A 226 -13.92 -24.95 69.49
C LEU A 226 -14.86 -26.14 69.79
N GLU A 227 -15.40 -26.80 68.77
CA GLU A 227 -16.19 -28.03 68.92
C GLU A 227 -15.39 -29.12 69.66
N LYS A 228 -14.13 -29.34 69.28
CA LYS A 228 -13.23 -30.30 69.95
C LYS A 228 -12.98 -29.93 71.42
N GLN A 229 -12.88 -28.63 71.75
CA GLN A 229 -12.77 -28.17 73.13
C GLN A 229 -14.06 -28.40 73.93
N CYS A 230 -15.23 -28.07 73.36
CA CYS A 230 -16.54 -28.29 73.97
C CYS A 230 -16.93 -29.78 74.11
N LEU A 231 -16.35 -30.67 73.31
CA LEU A 231 -16.49 -32.12 73.48
C LEU A 231 -15.58 -32.65 74.61
N SER A 232 -14.38 -32.08 74.76
CA SER A 232 -13.43 -32.50 75.81
C SER A 232 -13.84 -32.06 77.23
N THR A 233 -14.81 -31.16 77.38
CA THR A 233 -15.27 -30.65 78.69
C THR A 233 -16.56 -31.30 79.20
N LYS A 234 -17.07 -32.37 78.57
CA LYS A 234 -18.35 -33.01 78.97
C LYS A 234 -18.24 -34.08 80.06
N ASP A 235 -17.06 -34.62 80.34
CA ASP A 235 -16.87 -35.64 81.37
C ASP A 235 -16.30 -35.07 82.68
N THR A 236 -17.18 -34.49 83.53
CA THR A 236 -17.15 -34.55 85.01
C THR A 236 -18.39 -33.82 85.59
N SER A 237 -19.00 -34.40 86.63
CA SER A 237 -20.18 -33.90 87.37
C SER A 237 -19.85 -33.59 88.85
N PRO A 238 -20.75 -33.02 89.69
CA PRO A 238 -21.83 -32.03 89.49
C PRO A 238 -21.57 -30.74 90.32
N PRO A 239 -22.44 -29.70 90.33
CA PRO A 239 -22.10 -28.39 90.91
C PRO A 239 -22.49 -28.17 92.40
N PRO A 240 -21.68 -27.44 93.19
CA PRO A 240 -22.13 -26.71 94.38
C PRO A 240 -22.92 -25.44 94.01
N GLN A 241 -23.65 -24.86 94.97
CA GLN A 241 -24.66 -23.82 94.73
C GLN A 241 -24.25 -22.39 95.18
N THR A 242 -25.08 -21.41 94.80
CA THR A 242 -25.23 -20.05 95.37
C THR A 242 -24.15 -19.00 94.99
N SER A 243 -24.44 -17.69 94.97
CA SER A 243 -25.66 -16.98 95.39
C SER A 243 -26.06 -15.78 94.49
N THR A 244 -27.35 -15.40 94.59
CA THR A 244 -27.91 -14.02 94.50
C THR A 244 -27.53 -13.07 93.34
N GLU A 245 -28.50 -12.88 92.43
CA GLU A 245 -29.27 -11.63 92.23
C GLU A 245 -28.57 -10.28 91.84
N PRO A 246 -29.32 -9.28 91.29
CA PRO A 246 -28.85 -8.65 90.05
C PRO A 246 -28.76 -7.11 90.03
N CYS A 247 -28.30 -6.63 88.86
CA CYS A 247 -28.77 -5.44 88.15
C CYS A 247 -27.92 -4.13 88.22
N ASN A 248 -27.87 -3.50 87.04
CA ASN A 248 -27.77 -2.06 86.76
C ASN A 248 -26.54 -1.18 87.15
N ILE A 249 -25.84 -0.78 86.08
CA ILE A 249 -25.69 0.62 85.60
C ILE A 249 -24.67 1.58 86.28
N GLN A 250 -24.03 2.37 85.40
CA GLN A 250 -23.18 3.57 85.63
C GLN A 250 -21.81 3.33 86.31
N SER A 251 -20.67 3.55 85.66
CA SER A 251 -20.13 4.74 84.96
C SER A 251 -19.42 5.74 85.87
N LYS A 252 -18.08 5.79 85.77
CA LYS A 252 -17.30 7.04 85.55
C LYS A 252 -15.81 6.79 85.30
N THR A 253 -15.41 7.10 84.07
CA THR A 253 -14.17 7.80 83.65
C THR A 253 -13.13 8.19 84.72
N HIS A 254 -11.85 7.90 84.45
CA HIS A 254 -10.88 8.97 84.14
C HIS A 254 -9.66 8.45 83.33
N LEU A 255 -9.35 9.18 82.23
CA LEU A 255 -8.06 9.57 81.62
C LEU A 255 -6.75 8.83 82.03
N ASN A 256 -5.74 8.58 81.16
CA ASN A 256 -5.47 8.90 79.74
C ASN A 256 -4.21 8.08 79.26
N GLU A 257 -3.55 8.20 78.09
CA GLU A 257 -3.60 9.13 76.94
C GLU A 257 -3.02 8.48 75.64
N SER A 258 -3.46 8.93 74.45
CA SER A 258 -2.79 8.80 73.11
C SER A 258 -2.57 7.39 72.49
N SER A 259 -2.51 7.19 71.16
CA SER A 259 -2.83 8.10 70.04
C SER A 259 -3.49 7.41 68.84
N GLU A 260 -4.36 8.18 68.18
CA GLU A 260 -4.66 8.23 66.74
C GLU A 260 -4.79 6.94 65.89
N SER A 261 -6.05 6.59 65.59
CA SER A 261 -6.49 6.32 64.22
C SER A 261 -8.01 6.55 64.11
N LYS A 262 -8.49 7.30 63.11
CA LYS A 262 -9.93 7.34 62.76
C LYS A 262 -10.18 7.49 61.26
N GLU A 263 -11.24 6.82 60.82
CA GLU A 263 -11.67 6.69 59.43
C GLU A 263 -12.59 7.84 58.97
N MET A 264 -12.86 7.84 57.66
CA MET A 264 -13.92 8.61 57.02
C MET A 264 -15.31 8.20 57.52
N ALA A 265 -16.22 9.18 57.61
CA ALA A 265 -17.62 9.02 57.26
C ALA A 265 -18.14 10.35 56.70
N ASN A 266 -19.16 10.29 55.84
CA ASN A 266 -19.76 11.48 55.19
C ASN A 266 -20.58 12.30 56.23
N ASP A 267 -21.05 13.53 55.97
CA ASP A 267 -22.16 13.73 55.01
C ASP A 267 -22.39 15.16 54.50
N VAL A 268 -23.25 15.25 53.47
CA VAL A 268 -23.96 16.37 52.81
C VAL A 268 -23.62 17.86 53.11
N GLN A 269 -23.70 18.68 52.04
CA GLN A 269 -24.53 19.91 51.92
C GLN A 269 -23.85 21.30 51.68
N ARG A 270 -23.89 21.73 50.40
CA ARG A 270 -24.66 22.91 49.89
C ARG A 270 -24.10 24.37 49.85
N ASP A 271 -24.23 24.93 48.63
CA ASP A 271 -24.43 26.35 48.21
C ASP A 271 -23.34 27.46 48.27
N GLN A 272 -23.12 28.05 47.07
CA GLN A 272 -22.98 29.49 46.71
C GLN A 272 -21.69 30.33 46.94
N GLY A 273 -21.08 30.71 45.78
CA GLY A 273 -20.54 32.06 45.50
C GLY A 273 -19.12 32.42 45.97
N ALA A 274 -18.38 33.35 45.37
CA ALA A 274 -18.48 34.01 44.04
C ALA A 274 -17.12 34.64 43.65
N SER A 275 -16.89 34.94 42.35
CA SER A 275 -15.58 35.38 41.81
C SER A 275 -15.35 36.91 41.76
N PRO A 276 -14.08 37.32 41.64
CA PRO A 276 -13.65 38.29 40.59
C PRO A 276 -12.25 37.95 39.98
N LEU A 277 -11.72 38.50 38.87
CA LEU A 277 -12.21 39.06 37.57
C LEU A 277 -10.92 39.26 36.68
N GLN A 278 -10.88 39.26 35.34
CA GLN A 278 -11.87 38.94 34.30
C GLN A 278 -11.25 37.98 33.22
N THR A 279 -10.74 38.29 32.00
CA THR A 279 -10.71 39.52 31.17
C THR A 279 -10.62 39.23 29.65
N GLN A 280 -11.69 38.69 29.04
CA GLN A 280 -12.03 38.81 27.59
C GLN A 280 -11.18 38.01 26.57
N LYS A 281 -11.67 37.52 25.42
CA LYS A 281 -12.94 37.66 24.63
C LYS A 281 -13.09 36.37 23.77
N LYS A 282 -14.18 36.01 23.05
CA LYS A 282 -15.45 36.68 22.66
C LYS A 282 -16.61 35.65 22.65
N GLU A 283 -17.42 35.61 21.58
CA GLU A 283 -18.75 34.97 21.42
C GLU A 283 -19.16 34.97 19.92
N PRO A 284 -20.26 34.31 19.49
CA PRO A 284 -20.92 33.08 20.00
C PRO A 284 -21.43 32.13 18.87
N LEU A 285 -22.06 31.00 19.22
CA LEU A 285 -23.20 30.47 18.45
C LEU A 285 -24.20 29.73 19.36
N GLN A 286 -25.50 29.92 19.11
CA GLN A 286 -26.63 29.25 19.77
C GLN A 286 -27.16 28.13 18.86
N GLY A 287 -27.82 27.07 19.33
CA GLY A 287 -28.16 26.68 20.71
C GLY A 287 -28.98 25.37 20.71
N ILE A 288 -29.14 24.73 21.87
CA ILE A 288 -29.91 23.47 22.03
C ILE A 288 -31.15 23.73 22.89
N LYS A 289 -32.28 23.09 22.57
CA LYS A 289 -33.51 23.13 23.37
C LYS A 289 -34.06 21.71 23.58
N VAL A 290 -34.66 21.46 24.75
CA VAL A 290 -34.97 20.10 25.26
C VAL A 290 -36.43 19.71 24.98
N LEU A 291 -36.68 18.39 25.01
CA LEU A 291 -37.93 17.64 24.83
C LEU A 291 -39.10 18.10 25.73
N PRO A 292 -40.35 17.71 25.40
CA PRO A 292 -40.92 16.54 26.09
C PRO A 292 -41.66 15.54 25.18
N ALA A 293 -42.12 14.43 25.79
CA ALA A 293 -42.51 13.17 25.13
C ALA A 293 -43.97 13.04 24.67
N THR A 294 -44.24 11.99 23.89
CA THR A 294 -45.54 11.30 23.73
C THR A 294 -45.29 9.81 23.48
N MET A 295 -46.26 8.94 23.77
CA MET A 295 -46.16 7.48 23.58
C MET A 295 -47.14 6.99 22.50
N ALA A 296 -46.73 6.01 21.69
CA ALA A 296 -47.60 4.94 21.15
C ALA A 296 -46.77 3.85 20.46
N ASP A 297 -47.13 2.59 20.74
CA ASP A 297 -47.12 1.36 19.92
C ASP A 297 -45.90 0.91 19.07
N ALA A 298 -45.70 -0.41 19.08
CA ALA A 298 -44.78 -1.14 18.23
C ALA A 298 -45.35 -2.54 17.88
N PRO A 299 -44.99 -3.12 16.72
CA PRO A 299 -44.93 -4.56 16.52
C PRO A 299 -43.48 -5.02 16.28
N THR A 300 -42.91 -5.91 17.10
CA THR A 300 -42.90 -7.39 16.94
C THR A 300 -42.34 -7.88 15.59
N ASP A 301 -41.07 -8.33 15.54
CA ASP A 301 -40.69 -9.75 15.68
C ASP A 301 -39.24 -10.06 15.25
N ALA A 302 -38.48 -10.77 16.09
CA ALA A 302 -37.26 -11.51 15.75
C ALA A 302 -36.95 -12.54 16.87
N PRO A 303 -36.63 -13.80 16.55
CA PRO A 303 -36.74 -14.89 17.53
C PRO A 303 -35.53 -15.04 18.47
N PHE A 304 -35.82 -15.26 19.76
CA PHE A 304 -34.88 -15.87 20.72
C PHE A 304 -34.92 -17.40 20.57
N ILE A 305 -33.76 -18.05 20.56
CA ILE A 305 -33.64 -19.48 20.88
C ILE A 305 -33.00 -19.59 22.26
N SER A 306 -33.74 -20.13 23.22
CA SER A 306 -33.28 -20.39 24.59
C SER A 306 -33.00 -21.87 24.79
N PHE A 307 -31.93 -22.20 25.51
CA PHE A 307 -31.66 -23.56 25.99
C PHE A 307 -32.33 -23.78 27.35
N PRO A 308 -33.27 -24.72 27.50
CA PRO A 308 -33.96 -24.95 28.76
C PRO A 308 -33.10 -25.77 29.74
N VAL A 309 -32.69 -25.14 30.85
CA VAL A 309 -32.09 -25.86 31.99
C VAL A 309 -33.19 -26.60 32.75
N THR A 310 -33.29 -27.91 32.55
CA THR A 310 -34.16 -28.78 33.34
C THR A 310 -33.42 -29.33 34.56
N LYS A 311 -34.07 -29.30 35.73
CA LYS A 311 -33.56 -29.88 36.98
C LYS A 311 -34.31 -31.16 37.32
N THR A 312 -33.61 -32.28 37.40
CA THR A 312 -33.98 -33.46 38.21
C THR A 312 -32.70 -34.06 38.79
N PRO A 313 -32.76 -34.72 39.97
CA PRO A 313 -31.58 -35.20 40.67
C PRO A 313 -31.08 -36.55 40.13
N VAL A 314 -29.79 -36.83 40.32
CA VAL A 314 -29.17 -38.15 40.10
C VAL A 314 -28.50 -38.58 41.41
N GLU A 315 -28.72 -39.82 41.82
CA GLU A 315 -28.24 -40.37 43.08
C GLU A 315 -26.78 -40.85 42.99
N CYS A 316 -26.07 -40.81 44.13
CA CYS A 316 -24.69 -41.27 44.22
C CYS A 316 -24.62 -42.78 44.54
N PRO A 317 -23.88 -43.61 43.77
CA PRO A 317 -23.55 -44.97 44.18
C PRO A 317 -22.50 -44.98 45.32
N PRO A 318 -22.44 -46.06 46.14
CA PRO A 318 -21.71 -46.06 47.41
C PRO A 318 -20.20 -46.36 47.30
N THR A 319 -19.46 -45.97 48.34
CA THR A 319 -18.03 -46.24 48.55
C THR A 319 -17.77 -47.65 49.06
N ASN A 320 -16.73 -48.33 48.54
CA ASN A 320 -15.64 -48.89 49.39
C ASN A 320 -14.42 -49.34 48.56
N PRO A 321 -13.25 -49.59 49.20
CA PRO A 321 -11.96 -49.27 48.56
C PRO A 321 -11.06 -50.47 48.24
N ILE A 322 -10.06 -50.23 47.40
CA ILE A 322 -8.73 -50.83 47.52
C ILE A 322 -7.69 -49.71 47.47
N PHE A 323 -6.78 -49.72 48.45
CA PHE A 323 -5.55 -48.92 48.51
C PHE A 323 -4.37 -49.86 48.19
N ARG A 324 -3.19 -49.29 47.91
CA ARG A 324 -1.93 -49.92 47.41
C ARG A 324 -1.80 -49.94 45.89
N ASP A 325 -0.62 -49.70 45.32
CA ASP A 325 0.61 -49.06 45.83
C ASP A 325 1.32 -48.44 44.62
N PHE A 326 2.01 -47.31 44.80
CA PHE A 326 3.36 -47.09 44.24
C PHE A 326 3.95 -45.80 44.83
N VAL A 327 5.19 -45.88 45.29
CA VAL A 327 5.92 -44.78 45.96
C VAL A 327 6.58 -43.87 44.91
N GLU A 328 6.63 -42.58 45.18
CA GLU A 328 7.35 -41.60 44.36
C GLU A 328 8.87 -41.88 44.35
N ASP A 329 9.47 -41.99 43.16
CA ASP A 329 10.92 -41.95 42.98
C ASP A 329 11.32 -40.52 42.55
N PRO A 330 11.93 -39.70 43.43
CA PRO A 330 11.96 -38.25 43.29
C PRO A 330 13.08 -37.73 42.35
N ASN A 331 13.38 -38.44 41.26
CA ASN A 331 14.55 -38.13 40.42
C ASN A 331 14.32 -38.24 38.90
N GLN A 332 13.15 -37.84 38.40
CA GLN A 332 12.92 -37.57 36.97
C GLN A 332 12.65 -36.09 36.71
N LEU A 333 13.72 -35.27 36.71
CA LEU A 333 13.68 -33.89 36.20
C LEU A 333 13.69 -33.87 34.66
N ALA A 334 12.73 -34.58 34.05
CA ALA A 334 12.46 -34.55 32.61
C ALA A 334 11.29 -33.59 32.36
N THR A 335 11.58 -32.35 31.98
CA THR A 335 10.57 -31.32 31.70
C THR A 335 9.61 -31.76 30.59
N GLN A 336 8.40 -32.16 30.96
CA GLN A 336 7.31 -32.33 30.01
C GLN A 336 7.05 -30.99 29.32
N SER A 337 7.10 -30.99 27.98
CA SER A 337 6.89 -29.79 27.18
C SER A 337 5.44 -29.33 27.25
N ILE A 338 5.17 -28.33 28.10
CA ILE A 338 3.91 -27.56 28.05
C ILE A 338 3.72 -27.07 26.61
N ASN A 339 2.53 -27.27 26.03
CA ASN A 339 2.20 -26.82 24.68
C ASN A 339 2.47 -25.30 24.53
N GLN A 340 3.58 -24.95 23.88
CA GLN A 340 3.96 -23.56 23.60
C GLN A 340 3.17 -23.04 22.40
N GLN A 341 1.86 -22.80 22.60
CA GLN A 341 0.92 -22.38 21.55
C GLN A 341 1.08 -20.89 21.15
N GLY A 342 2.33 -20.48 20.90
CA GLY A 342 2.73 -19.13 20.48
C GLY A 342 2.59 -18.02 21.54
N PRO A 343 2.93 -16.77 21.18
CA PRO A 343 3.59 -16.35 19.93
C PRO A 343 5.12 -16.55 19.99
N TRP A 344 5.71 -16.89 18.85
CA TRP A 344 7.12 -17.30 18.71
C TRP A 344 8.04 -16.11 18.36
N ARG A 345 9.33 -16.14 18.74
CA ARG A 345 10.27 -15.02 18.46
C ARG A 345 10.59 -14.83 16.96
N ASP A 346 10.58 -15.94 16.21
CA ASP A 346 10.94 -16.09 14.80
C ASP A 346 10.38 -17.44 14.27
N CYS A 347 10.42 -17.64 12.94
CA CYS A 347 9.95 -18.88 12.32
C CYS A 347 10.82 -20.11 12.60
N GLN A 348 12.07 -19.94 13.07
CA GLN A 348 12.86 -21.08 13.56
C GLN A 348 12.26 -21.59 14.86
N GLN A 349 11.85 -20.73 15.80
CA GLN A 349 11.17 -21.16 17.03
C GLN A 349 9.81 -21.81 16.76
N VAL A 350 9.12 -21.41 15.68
CA VAL A 350 7.93 -22.13 15.19
C VAL A 350 8.32 -23.57 14.85
N LEU A 351 9.34 -23.77 14.00
CA LEU A 351 9.84 -25.10 13.63
C LEU A 351 10.36 -25.90 14.85
N ASP A 352 11.08 -25.25 15.77
CA ASP A 352 11.60 -25.82 17.03
C ASP A 352 10.46 -26.39 17.92
N SER A 353 9.24 -25.85 17.79
CA SER A 353 8.04 -26.32 18.50
C SER A 353 7.26 -27.43 17.78
N GLY A 354 7.75 -27.91 16.63
CA GLY A 354 7.13 -28.98 15.83
C GLY A 354 6.21 -28.49 14.70
N GLU A 355 5.98 -27.17 14.59
CA GLU A 355 5.15 -26.55 13.55
C GLU A 355 5.91 -26.49 12.20
N ALA A 356 5.94 -27.64 11.52
CA ALA A 356 6.69 -27.87 10.28
C ALA A 356 5.94 -27.52 8.98
N THR A 357 4.77 -26.88 9.06
CA THR A 357 3.97 -26.48 7.90
C THR A 357 4.34 -25.05 7.47
N SER A 358 4.57 -24.81 6.17
CA SER A 358 4.74 -23.44 5.67
C SER A 358 3.40 -22.68 5.64
N GLY A 359 3.38 -21.45 6.17
CA GLY A 359 2.16 -20.65 6.27
C GLY A 359 2.33 -19.38 7.11
N ILE A 360 1.24 -18.67 7.40
CA ILE A 360 1.27 -17.46 8.24
C ILE A 360 1.28 -17.84 9.73
N TYR A 361 2.29 -17.38 10.48
CA TYR A 361 2.37 -17.52 11.93
C TYR A 361 2.43 -16.15 12.63
N LEU A 362 2.00 -16.12 13.90
CA LEU A 362 2.03 -14.94 14.76
C LEU A 362 3.33 -14.89 15.57
N LEU A 363 4.17 -13.91 15.29
CA LEU A 363 5.48 -13.73 15.89
C LEU A 363 5.49 -12.58 16.91
N ARG A 364 6.41 -12.68 17.88
CA ARG A 364 6.68 -11.70 18.94
C ARG A 364 8.18 -11.57 19.16
N PRO A 365 8.89 -10.68 18.43
CA PRO A 365 10.31 -10.48 18.60
C PRO A 365 10.66 -10.08 20.04
N GLN A 366 11.74 -10.62 20.60
CA GLN A 366 12.19 -10.34 21.96
C GLN A 366 12.67 -8.89 22.13
N SER A 367 13.18 -8.25 21.07
CA SER A 367 13.67 -6.87 21.11
C SER A 367 12.59 -5.79 21.14
N ALA A 368 11.31 -6.15 20.94
CA ALA A 368 10.20 -5.23 20.87
C ALA A 368 8.91 -5.89 21.35
N ASN A 369 8.23 -5.32 22.36
CA ASN A 369 7.00 -5.89 22.92
C ASN A 369 5.78 -5.67 22.00
N ARG A 370 5.83 -6.22 20.79
CA ARG A 370 4.88 -6.09 19.70
C ARG A 370 4.66 -7.44 19.03
N LEU A 371 3.48 -7.63 18.44
CA LEU A 371 3.14 -8.79 17.63
C LEU A 371 3.21 -8.40 16.16
N LEU A 372 3.64 -9.34 15.31
CA LEU A 372 3.62 -9.22 13.85
C LEU A 372 3.25 -10.58 13.23
N GLN A 373 2.66 -10.58 12.05
CA GLN A 373 2.41 -11.81 11.28
C GLN A 373 3.43 -11.90 10.14
N ALA A 374 3.94 -13.10 9.88
CA ALA A 374 4.86 -13.36 8.77
C ALA A 374 4.61 -14.76 8.18
N TRP A 375 4.95 -14.95 6.91
CA TRP A 375 5.03 -16.29 6.33
C TRP A 375 6.30 -16.99 6.83
N CYS A 376 6.11 -18.13 7.50
CA CYS A 376 7.18 -19.05 7.82
C CYS A 376 7.34 -20.06 6.69
N GLU A 377 8.55 -20.17 6.14
CA GLU A 377 8.90 -21.19 5.17
C GLU A 377 9.65 -22.33 5.88
N GLN A 378 8.94 -23.45 6.06
CA GLN A 378 9.38 -24.60 6.85
C GLN A 378 9.91 -25.76 5.98
N THR A 379 9.65 -25.74 4.66
CA THR A 379 10.07 -26.82 3.76
C THR A 379 11.40 -26.51 3.05
N MET A 380 11.62 -25.25 2.65
CA MET A 380 12.81 -24.86 1.90
C MET A 380 14.06 -24.83 2.79
N ALA A 381 15.18 -25.41 2.32
CA ALA A 381 16.51 -25.29 2.93
C ALA A 381 16.53 -25.50 4.47
N HIS A 382 15.99 -26.63 4.93
CA HIS A 382 15.85 -27.02 6.34
C HIS A 382 14.98 -26.09 7.19
N GLY A 383 14.01 -25.40 6.57
CA GLY A 383 12.94 -24.66 7.22
C GLY A 383 13.38 -23.52 8.14
N GLY A 384 12.49 -23.05 9.00
CA GLY A 384 12.79 -22.03 10.01
C GLY A 384 13.03 -20.63 9.44
N TRP A 385 12.56 -20.37 8.23
CA TRP A 385 12.81 -19.13 7.49
C TRP A 385 11.65 -18.15 7.65
N THR A 386 11.91 -16.98 8.24
CA THR A 386 10.95 -15.86 8.27
C THR A 386 11.03 -15.11 6.95
N VAL A 387 9.99 -15.18 6.11
CA VAL A 387 9.97 -14.45 4.83
C VAL A 387 9.72 -12.96 5.07
N ILE A 388 10.62 -12.13 4.56
CA ILE A 388 10.61 -10.66 4.73
C ILE A 388 10.15 -9.90 3.47
N GLN A 389 10.29 -10.51 2.29
CA GLN A 389 9.82 -9.98 1.01
C GLN A 389 9.50 -11.14 0.06
N ARG A 390 8.44 -11.01 -0.74
CA ARG A 390 8.11 -11.98 -1.78
C ARG A 390 7.53 -11.32 -3.03
N ARG A 391 8.02 -11.71 -4.21
CA ARG A 391 7.53 -11.36 -5.56
C ARG A 391 7.16 -12.63 -6.32
N LEU A 392 6.08 -12.63 -7.08
CA LEU A 392 5.48 -13.81 -7.71
C LEU A 392 4.80 -13.52 -9.06
N ASP A 393 4.04 -12.42 -9.13
CA ASP A 393 3.02 -12.20 -10.17
C ASP A 393 2.75 -10.72 -10.50
N GLY A 394 3.37 -9.77 -9.78
CA GLY A 394 3.14 -8.34 -9.94
C GLY A 394 1.80 -7.83 -9.39
N SER A 395 1.09 -8.65 -8.59
CA SER A 395 -0.20 -8.28 -7.98
C SER A 395 -0.12 -7.08 -7.03
N VAL A 396 1.06 -6.81 -6.45
CA VAL A 396 1.27 -5.69 -5.52
C VAL A 396 2.21 -4.66 -6.13
N ASN A 397 1.81 -3.39 -6.13
CA ASN A 397 2.70 -2.28 -6.45
C ASN A 397 3.72 -2.07 -5.31
N PHE A 398 5.02 -2.06 -5.64
CA PHE A 398 6.13 -1.77 -4.73
C PHE A 398 6.67 -0.32 -4.84
N PHE A 399 6.19 0.49 -5.78
CA PHE A 399 6.47 1.93 -5.81
C PHE A 399 5.61 2.62 -4.73
N ARG A 400 6.17 2.66 -3.51
CA ARG A 400 5.52 3.08 -2.25
C ARG A 400 6.36 4.11 -1.49
N ASN A 401 5.72 4.81 -0.56
CA ASN A 401 6.36 5.85 0.25
C ASN A 401 7.07 5.26 1.49
N TRP A 402 7.79 6.10 2.24
CA TRP A 402 8.55 5.69 3.42
C TRP A 402 7.70 4.97 4.46
N GLU A 403 6.54 5.54 4.80
CA GLU A 403 5.71 5.01 5.88
C GLU A 403 5.12 3.63 5.52
N GLN A 404 4.78 3.41 4.26
CA GLN A 404 4.39 2.09 3.75
C GLN A 404 5.56 1.10 3.81
N TYR A 405 6.77 1.49 3.41
CA TYR A 405 7.97 0.65 3.56
C TYR A 405 8.35 0.39 5.02
N LYS A 406 8.05 1.31 5.94
CA LYS A 406 8.25 1.15 7.38
C LYS A 406 7.29 0.15 8.00
N GLN A 407 5.99 0.31 7.76
CA GLN A 407 4.93 -0.51 8.36
C GLN A 407 4.80 -1.91 7.72
N GLY A 408 5.06 -2.01 6.41
CA GLY A 408 4.79 -3.21 5.61
C GLY A 408 3.56 -3.02 4.69
N PHE A 409 3.50 -3.82 3.61
CA PHE A 409 2.39 -3.79 2.65
C PHE A 409 2.32 -5.08 1.82
N GLY A 410 1.15 -5.36 1.24
CA GLY A 410 0.89 -6.52 0.39
C GLY A 410 0.04 -7.59 1.09
N ASN A 411 0.14 -8.84 0.66
CA ASN A 411 -0.53 -9.99 1.25
C ASN A 411 0.49 -11.05 1.67
N LEU A 412 0.44 -11.51 2.92
CA LEU A 412 1.31 -12.55 3.45
C LEU A 412 1.14 -13.92 2.75
N ASP A 413 0.03 -14.16 2.05
CA ASP A 413 -0.20 -15.31 1.17
C ASP A 413 0.19 -15.06 -0.30
N GLY A 414 0.52 -13.82 -0.67
CA GLY A 414 0.85 -13.38 -2.04
C GLY A 414 2.19 -12.64 -2.12
N GLU A 415 2.25 -11.54 -2.87
CA GLU A 415 3.38 -10.60 -2.83
C GLU A 415 3.29 -9.68 -1.60
N TYR A 416 4.42 -9.46 -0.91
CA TYR A 416 4.48 -8.50 0.20
C TYR A 416 5.88 -8.00 0.54
N TRP A 417 5.91 -6.94 1.35
CA TRP A 417 7.05 -6.41 2.10
C TRP A 417 6.68 -6.38 3.58
N LEU A 418 7.47 -7.01 4.46
CA LEU A 418 7.10 -7.18 5.87
C LEU A 418 7.13 -5.88 6.70
N GLY A 419 7.91 -4.88 6.27
CA GLY A 419 8.06 -3.58 6.96
C GLY A 419 9.42 -3.42 7.64
N LEU A 420 10.12 -2.31 7.37
CA LEU A 420 11.48 -2.04 7.87
C LEU A 420 11.57 -2.08 9.39
N GLU A 421 10.53 -1.63 10.10
CA GLU A 421 10.49 -1.66 11.55
C GLU A 421 10.44 -3.11 12.09
N HIS A 422 9.64 -3.98 11.45
CA HIS A 422 9.60 -5.41 11.74
C HIS A 422 10.93 -6.10 11.46
N LEU A 423 11.59 -5.77 10.35
CA LEU A 423 12.93 -6.28 10.02
C LEU A 423 13.99 -5.80 11.03
N TYR A 424 13.92 -4.55 11.48
CA TYR A 424 14.82 -4.02 12.52
C TYR A 424 14.64 -4.75 13.85
N TRP A 425 13.40 -5.03 14.28
CA TRP A 425 13.19 -5.82 15.51
C TRP A 425 13.71 -7.26 15.36
N LEU A 426 13.32 -7.95 14.28
CA LEU A 426 13.77 -9.33 14.02
C LEU A 426 15.29 -9.43 13.93
N THR A 427 15.97 -8.52 13.25
CA THR A 427 17.45 -8.56 13.10
C THR A 427 18.23 -7.93 14.25
N LYS A 428 17.55 -7.38 15.27
CA LYS A 428 18.17 -6.87 16.50
C LYS A 428 18.23 -7.92 17.61
N GLN A 429 17.32 -8.90 17.63
CA GLN A 429 17.21 -9.85 18.75
C GLN A 429 18.30 -10.94 18.76
N ALA A 430 18.89 -11.27 17.61
CA ALA A 430 19.98 -12.24 17.46
C ALA A 430 20.76 -11.97 16.15
N HIS A 431 21.77 -12.78 15.86
CA HIS A 431 22.36 -12.83 14.52
C HIS A 431 21.47 -13.63 13.56
N TYR A 432 21.22 -13.07 12.38
CA TYR A 432 20.42 -13.68 11.32
C TYR A 432 21.23 -13.76 10.03
N LYS A 433 21.13 -14.89 9.33
CA LYS A 433 21.51 -14.98 7.93
C LYS A 433 20.34 -14.61 7.02
N LEU A 434 20.64 -14.01 5.86
CA LEU A 434 19.68 -13.76 4.78
C LEU A 434 19.83 -14.83 3.70
N ARG A 435 18.71 -15.29 3.15
CA ARG A 435 18.64 -16.03 1.88
C ARG A 435 17.70 -15.31 0.92
N VAL A 436 18.18 -15.08 -0.29
CA VAL A 436 17.41 -14.58 -1.43
C VAL A 436 17.30 -15.70 -2.44
N ALA A 437 16.11 -16.30 -2.56
CA ALA A 437 15.80 -17.30 -3.57
C ALA A 437 15.13 -16.64 -4.79
N MET A 438 15.54 -17.03 -6.00
CA MET A 438 15.11 -16.39 -7.25
C MET A 438 14.77 -17.44 -8.32
N GLU A 439 13.71 -17.20 -9.08
CA GLU A 439 13.24 -18.01 -10.21
C GLU A 439 13.16 -17.13 -11.46
N ASP A 440 13.73 -17.59 -12.58
CA ASP A 440 13.62 -16.93 -13.87
C ASP A 440 12.46 -17.46 -14.74
N TRP A 441 12.21 -16.84 -15.89
CA TRP A 441 11.11 -17.22 -16.78
C TRP A 441 11.35 -18.53 -17.54
N GLN A 442 12.55 -19.10 -17.43
CA GLN A 442 12.92 -20.40 -17.97
C GLN A 442 12.84 -21.50 -16.88
N GLY A 443 12.48 -21.16 -15.65
CA GLY A 443 12.39 -22.09 -14.52
C GLY A 443 13.74 -22.42 -13.88
N ARG A 444 14.79 -21.63 -14.15
CA ARG A 444 16.07 -21.79 -13.45
C ARG A 444 15.97 -21.13 -12.07
N HIS A 445 16.36 -21.89 -11.05
CA HIS A 445 16.40 -21.45 -9.66
C HIS A 445 17.84 -21.15 -9.24
N VAL A 446 18.07 -19.97 -8.67
CA VAL A 446 19.36 -19.58 -8.08
C VAL A 446 19.14 -18.95 -6.71
N PHE A 447 20.22 -18.84 -5.92
CA PHE A 447 20.15 -18.18 -4.63
C PHE A 447 21.40 -17.36 -4.30
N ALA A 448 21.21 -16.40 -3.40
CA ALA A 448 22.26 -15.69 -2.69
C ALA A 448 21.99 -15.82 -1.18
N GLU A 449 22.98 -16.27 -0.41
CA GLU A 449 22.98 -16.22 1.06
C GLU A 449 24.04 -15.25 1.56
N TYR A 450 23.76 -14.64 2.71
CA TYR A 450 24.69 -13.79 3.45
C TYR A 450 24.66 -14.22 4.91
N ASP A 451 25.82 -14.55 5.48
CA ASP A 451 25.94 -15.11 6.83
C ASP A 451 25.39 -14.19 7.95
N SER A 452 25.39 -12.89 7.70
CA SER A 452 24.88 -11.84 8.56
C SER A 452 24.02 -10.86 7.76
N PHE A 453 22.84 -10.55 8.27
CA PHE A 453 21.92 -9.53 7.76
C PHE A 453 21.27 -8.80 8.94
N ARG A 454 21.46 -7.49 9.01
CA ARG A 454 20.85 -6.63 10.04
C ARG A 454 20.53 -5.24 9.51
N LEU A 455 19.45 -4.65 10.03
CA LEU A 455 19.16 -3.23 9.85
C LEU A 455 19.52 -2.43 11.11
N GLU A 456 19.95 -1.19 10.90
CA GLU A 456 20.05 -0.19 11.96
C GLU A 456 18.65 0.46 12.22
N PRO A 457 18.44 1.21 13.32
CA PRO A 457 17.17 1.91 13.56
C PRO A 457 16.82 2.98 12.51
N GLU A 458 15.58 3.49 12.54
CA GLU A 458 15.12 4.61 11.69
C GLU A 458 16.00 5.87 11.81
N SER A 459 16.63 6.10 12.98
CA SER A 459 17.57 7.21 13.19
C SER A 459 18.85 7.12 12.35
N ASP A 460 19.20 5.92 11.86
CA ASP A 460 20.20 5.70 10.80
C ASP A 460 19.53 5.10 9.55
N TRP A 461 18.29 5.53 9.27
CA TRP A 461 17.57 5.33 8.00
C TRP A 461 17.46 3.85 7.57
N TYR A 462 17.34 2.94 8.53
CA TYR A 462 17.32 1.49 8.33
C TYR A 462 18.51 0.97 7.51
N ARG A 463 19.71 1.53 7.75
CA ARG A 463 20.95 1.17 7.05
C ARG A 463 21.20 -0.34 7.06
N LEU A 464 21.57 -0.86 5.90
CA LEU A 464 21.86 -2.27 5.70
C LEU A 464 23.25 -2.65 6.25
N ARG A 465 23.30 -3.72 7.03
CA ARG A 465 24.51 -4.47 7.38
C ARG A 465 24.42 -5.86 6.74
N LEU A 466 25.39 -6.19 5.91
CA LEU A 466 25.60 -7.53 5.35
C LEU A 466 26.98 -8.07 5.75
N GLY A 467 27.04 -9.38 5.93
CA GLY A 467 28.29 -10.15 6.06
C GLY A 467 28.73 -10.78 4.74
N ILE A 468 29.27 -11.99 4.80
CA ILE A 468 29.92 -12.70 3.70
C ILE A 468 28.89 -13.39 2.81
N TYR A 469 29.05 -13.21 1.49
CA TYR A 469 28.24 -13.85 0.45
C TYR A 469 28.60 -15.33 0.23
N GLN A 470 27.58 -16.16 0.01
CA GLN A 470 27.70 -17.48 -0.61
C GLN A 470 26.47 -17.75 -1.51
N GLY A 471 26.64 -18.26 -2.72
CA GLY A 471 25.48 -18.56 -3.56
C GLY A 471 25.79 -19.01 -4.99
N THR A 472 24.73 -19.10 -5.79
CA THR A 472 24.74 -19.45 -7.22
C THR A 472 24.24 -18.34 -8.14
N ALA A 473 23.71 -17.25 -7.57
CA ALA A 473 23.18 -16.11 -8.34
C ALA A 473 24.23 -15.03 -8.71
N GLY A 474 25.49 -15.20 -8.30
CA GLY A 474 26.44 -14.08 -8.15
C GLY A 474 26.01 -13.09 -7.05
N ASP A 475 26.84 -12.09 -6.75
CA ASP A 475 26.60 -11.14 -5.66
C ASP A 475 26.21 -9.75 -6.19
N SER A 476 24.91 -9.45 -6.16
CA SER A 476 24.37 -8.12 -6.50
C SER A 476 23.84 -7.35 -5.28
N LEU A 477 24.18 -7.76 -4.05
CA LEU A 477 23.71 -7.08 -2.83
C LEU A 477 24.85 -6.52 -1.96
N SER A 478 26.07 -7.06 -1.98
CA SER A 478 27.18 -6.49 -1.17
C SER A 478 27.52 -5.03 -1.55
N TRP A 479 27.26 -4.61 -2.78
CA TRP A 479 27.39 -3.21 -3.20
C TRP A 479 26.38 -2.26 -2.50
N HIS A 480 25.28 -2.81 -1.99
CA HIS A 480 24.26 -2.14 -1.17
C HIS A 480 24.57 -2.20 0.34
N ASN A 481 25.64 -2.86 0.77
CA ASN A 481 26.07 -2.90 2.16
C ASN A 481 26.46 -1.48 2.66
N ASN A 482 26.18 -1.20 3.94
CA ASN A 482 26.39 0.10 4.59
C ASN A 482 25.57 1.27 3.97
N LYS A 483 24.59 1.02 3.10
CA LYS A 483 23.72 2.05 2.51
C LYS A 483 22.42 2.22 3.31
N ALA A 484 21.91 3.44 3.35
CA ALA A 484 20.62 3.77 3.95
C ALA A 484 19.46 3.36 3.02
N PHE A 485 18.28 3.11 3.58
CA PHE A 485 17.09 2.85 2.77
C PHE A 485 16.58 4.16 2.15
N THR A 486 16.10 4.09 0.91
CA THR A 486 15.59 5.23 0.15
C THR A 486 14.26 4.89 -0.53
N THR A 487 13.34 5.86 -0.53
CA THR A 487 12.00 5.78 -1.13
C THR A 487 11.71 7.04 -1.95
N LEU A 488 10.61 7.04 -2.71
CA LEU A 488 10.22 8.17 -3.59
C LEU A 488 10.07 9.52 -2.87
N ASP A 489 9.81 9.49 -1.56
CA ASP A 489 9.56 10.63 -0.68
C ASP A 489 10.69 10.89 0.34
N LYS A 490 11.62 9.93 0.55
CA LYS A 490 12.82 10.12 1.38
C LYS A 490 14.07 9.65 0.65
N ASP A 491 14.84 10.63 0.17
CA ASP A 491 16.13 10.44 -0.48
C ASP A 491 17.26 10.30 0.56
N LYS A 492 17.97 9.17 0.54
CA LYS A 492 19.12 8.83 1.42
C LYS A 492 20.21 8.03 0.68
N ASP A 493 20.20 8.03 -0.65
CA ASP A 493 21.20 7.33 -1.45
C ASP A 493 22.44 8.22 -1.68
N ALA A 494 23.32 7.86 -2.64
CA ALA A 494 24.56 8.59 -2.91
C ALA A 494 24.60 9.22 -4.31
N TYR A 495 23.52 9.13 -5.08
CA TYR A 495 23.39 9.75 -6.39
C TYR A 495 23.01 11.23 -6.25
N SER A 496 23.13 12.00 -7.33
CA SER A 496 22.80 13.44 -7.35
C SER A 496 21.29 13.72 -7.42
N GLY A 497 20.45 12.70 -7.23
CA GLY A 497 19.00 12.78 -7.13
C GLY A 497 18.40 11.39 -6.93
N ASN A 498 17.28 11.32 -6.23
CA ASN A 498 16.66 10.10 -5.71
C ASN A 498 16.57 8.90 -6.69
N CYS A 499 17.30 7.82 -6.40
CA CYS A 499 17.29 6.58 -7.18
C CYS A 499 15.92 5.89 -7.22
N ALA A 500 15.07 6.00 -6.19
CA ALA A 500 13.73 5.42 -6.21
C ALA A 500 12.84 6.01 -7.33
N HIS A 501 13.10 7.25 -7.78
CA HIS A 501 12.41 7.84 -8.93
C HIS A 501 12.77 7.16 -10.25
N TYR A 502 13.95 6.56 -10.34
CA TYR A 502 14.44 5.83 -11.51
C TYR A 502 14.14 4.34 -11.43
N GLN A 503 14.44 3.68 -10.30
CA GLN A 503 14.30 2.23 -10.08
C GLN A 503 12.90 1.77 -9.62
N LYS A 504 12.01 2.71 -9.25
CA LYS A 504 10.58 2.47 -8.93
C LYS A 504 10.29 1.54 -7.73
N GLY A 505 11.28 1.24 -6.89
CA GLY A 505 11.10 0.55 -5.61
C GLY A 505 11.63 1.35 -4.42
N GLY A 506 11.35 0.92 -3.21
CA GLY A 506 12.11 1.33 -2.01
C GLY A 506 13.24 0.33 -1.77
N TRP A 507 14.48 0.81 -1.60
CA TRP A 507 15.66 -0.06 -1.48
C TRP A 507 16.84 0.64 -0.82
N TRP A 508 17.87 -0.13 -0.45
CA TRP A 508 19.16 0.38 0.01
C TRP A 508 20.02 0.84 -1.18
N TYR A 509 19.55 1.84 -1.94
CA TYR A 509 20.23 2.32 -3.15
C TYR A 509 21.59 2.95 -2.85
N HIS A 510 22.43 3.01 -3.89
CA HIS A 510 23.71 3.70 -3.87
C HIS A 510 23.81 4.67 -5.05
N MET A 511 24.21 4.21 -6.25
CA MET A 511 24.32 5.04 -7.46
C MET A 511 24.00 4.28 -8.78
N CYS A 512 22.92 3.52 -8.92
CA CYS A 512 21.77 3.35 -8.03
C CYS A 512 21.61 1.93 -7.50
N ALA A 513 21.67 0.90 -8.36
CA ALA A 513 21.43 -0.50 -7.94
C ALA A 513 22.16 -1.55 -8.80
N HIS A 514 22.72 -2.57 -8.13
CA HIS A 514 23.10 -3.85 -8.74
C HIS A 514 21.97 -4.89 -8.60
N SER A 515 21.14 -4.78 -7.56
CA SER A 515 19.87 -5.51 -7.42
C SER A 515 18.72 -4.56 -7.11
N ASN A 516 17.52 -4.85 -7.63
CA ASN A 516 16.32 -4.04 -7.45
C ASN A 516 15.10 -4.93 -7.20
N LEU A 517 15.13 -5.74 -6.15
CA LEU A 517 14.10 -6.76 -5.90
C LEU A 517 12.71 -6.17 -5.60
N ASN A 518 12.66 -4.89 -5.23
CA ASN A 518 11.45 -4.09 -5.01
C ASN A 518 11.01 -3.26 -6.23
N GLY A 519 11.58 -3.50 -7.42
CA GLY A 519 11.22 -2.82 -8.66
C GLY A 519 9.86 -3.21 -9.27
N VAL A 520 9.60 -2.71 -10.48
CA VAL A 520 8.44 -3.06 -11.31
C VAL A 520 8.58 -4.52 -11.77
N TRP A 521 7.54 -5.32 -11.56
CA TRP A 521 7.53 -6.70 -12.06
C TRP A 521 7.10 -6.72 -13.53
N TYR A 522 7.97 -7.19 -14.43
CA TYR A 522 7.66 -7.31 -15.86
C TYR A 522 7.47 -8.78 -16.26
N ARG A 523 6.30 -9.07 -16.83
CA ARG A 523 5.95 -10.40 -17.33
C ARG A 523 6.83 -10.79 -18.53
N GLY A 524 7.42 -11.99 -18.50
CA GLY A 524 8.25 -12.52 -19.58
C GLY A 524 9.74 -12.17 -19.50
N GLY A 525 10.18 -11.49 -18.44
CA GLY A 525 11.59 -11.26 -18.16
C GLY A 525 12.15 -10.03 -18.85
N HIS A 526 12.47 -10.15 -20.13
CA HIS A 526 13.07 -9.06 -20.91
C HIS A 526 12.09 -7.87 -21.03
N TYR A 527 12.54 -6.70 -20.58
CA TYR A 527 11.74 -5.47 -20.62
C TYR A 527 12.51 -4.30 -21.22
N ARG A 528 11.77 -3.27 -21.65
CA ARG A 528 12.32 -2.02 -22.21
C ARG A 528 11.60 -0.83 -21.58
N SER A 529 12.19 -0.28 -20.52
CA SER A 529 11.83 1.02 -19.94
C SER A 529 12.92 2.05 -20.27
N ARG A 530 12.69 3.34 -19.93
CA ARG A 530 13.71 4.40 -20.03
C ARG A 530 14.88 4.15 -19.08
N TYR A 531 14.61 3.47 -17.96
CA TYR A 531 15.59 3.14 -16.93
C TYR A 531 15.52 1.64 -16.63
N GLN A 532 16.53 1.11 -15.94
CA GLN A 532 16.45 -0.24 -15.38
C GLN A 532 15.66 -0.15 -14.06
N ASP A 533 14.36 -0.43 -14.16
CA ASP A 533 13.36 -0.34 -13.09
C ASP A 533 12.68 -1.68 -12.74
N GLY A 534 13.08 -2.77 -13.40
CA GLY A 534 12.54 -4.11 -13.20
C GLY A 534 12.97 -4.78 -11.89
N VAL A 535 12.38 -5.95 -11.58
CA VAL A 535 12.80 -6.83 -10.48
C VAL A 535 14.07 -7.61 -10.88
N TYR A 536 15.24 -6.97 -10.85
CA TYR A 536 16.48 -7.55 -11.40
C TYR A 536 17.56 -7.89 -10.35
N TRP A 537 18.48 -8.77 -10.75
CA TRP A 537 19.72 -9.12 -10.06
C TRP A 537 20.84 -9.18 -11.12
N ALA A 538 21.75 -8.21 -11.11
CA ALA A 538 22.64 -7.93 -12.24
C ALA A 538 23.55 -9.12 -12.60
N GLU A 539 24.10 -9.83 -11.61
CA GLU A 539 25.02 -10.95 -11.85
C GLU A 539 24.34 -12.21 -12.45
N PHE A 540 23.00 -12.28 -12.46
CA PHE A 540 22.26 -13.44 -12.97
C PHE A 540 21.70 -13.23 -14.39
N HIS A 541 21.15 -12.04 -14.69
CA HIS A 541 20.57 -11.71 -16.01
C HIS A 541 20.80 -10.24 -16.45
N GLY A 542 21.60 -9.47 -15.72
CA GLY A 542 21.75 -8.03 -15.94
C GLY A 542 20.52 -7.22 -15.52
N GLY A 543 20.59 -5.89 -15.66
CA GLY A 543 19.54 -4.98 -15.21
C GLY A 543 18.25 -5.00 -16.04
N SER A 544 18.29 -5.50 -17.28
CA SER A 544 17.16 -5.43 -18.24
C SER A 544 16.27 -6.70 -18.29
N TYR A 545 16.36 -7.53 -17.25
CA TYR A 545 15.53 -8.73 -17.08
C TYR A 545 14.83 -8.70 -15.71
N SER A 546 13.50 -8.79 -15.68
CA SER A 546 12.70 -8.92 -14.45
C SER A 546 12.53 -10.39 -14.08
N LEU A 547 13.01 -10.78 -12.91
CA LEU A 547 12.83 -12.12 -12.36
C LEU A 547 11.33 -12.44 -12.20
N LYS A 548 10.99 -13.73 -12.30
CA LYS A 548 9.62 -14.23 -12.27
C LYS A 548 9.14 -14.34 -10.82
N LYS A 549 9.92 -15.00 -9.96
CA LYS A 549 9.71 -15.02 -8.52
C LYS A 549 10.97 -14.60 -7.77
N VAL A 550 10.77 -13.97 -6.62
CA VAL A 550 11.82 -13.62 -5.65
C VAL A 550 11.27 -13.89 -4.25
N THR A 551 12.11 -14.39 -3.36
CA THR A 551 11.77 -14.52 -1.94
C THR A 551 13.01 -14.20 -1.11
N MET A 552 12.93 -13.12 -0.33
CA MET A 552 13.93 -12.78 0.69
C MET A 552 13.44 -13.29 2.04
N MET A 553 14.28 -14.00 2.76
CA MET A 553 13.93 -14.64 4.03
C MET A 553 15.13 -14.72 4.96
N ILE A 554 14.87 -14.64 6.26
CA ILE A 554 15.91 -14.61 7.30
C ILE A 554 15.73 -15.76 8.28
N LYS A 555 16.85 -16.29 8.77
CA LYS A 555 16.88 -17.39 9.75
C LYS A 555 17.96 -17.09 10.80
N PRO A 556 17.70 -17.26 12.10
CA PRO A 556 18.72 -17.04 13.12
C PRO A 556 19.87 -18.03 12.92
N THR A 557 21.10 -17.52 13.05
CA THR A 557 22.31 -18.34 13.14
C THR A 557 22.68 -18.49 14.61
N PRO A 558 22.94 -19.72 15.12
CA PRO A 558 23.54 -19.85 16.43
C PRO A 558 24.90 -19.14 16.40
N THR A 559 25.11 -18.19 17.30
CA THR A 559 26.42 -17.56 17.46
C THR A 559 27.41 -18.61 17.93
N SER A 560 28.29 -19.05 17.04
CA SER A 560 29.45 -19.84 17.42
C SER A 560 30.35 -18.98 18.30
N THR A 561 30.22 -19.14 19.62
CA THR A 561 31.19 -18.62 20.57
C THR A 561 32.56 -19.12 20.15
N PRO A 562 33.57 -18.26 19.96
CA PRO A 562 34.94 -18.72 19.80
C PRO A 562 35.32 -19.55 21.03
N LEU A 563 35.86 -20.75 20.79
CA LEU A 563 36.46 -21.62 21.81
C LEU A 563 37.87 -21.15 22.17
#